data_AF-A0A6M3M0R0-F1
#
_entry.id   AF-A0A6M3M0R0-F1
#
_cell.length_a   1.000
_cell.length_b   1.000
_cell.length_c   1.000
_cell.angle_alpha   90.00
_cell.angle_beta   90.00
_cell.angle_gamma   90.00
#
_symmetry.space_group_name_H-M   'P 1'
#
loop_
_entity.id
_entity.type
_entity.pdbx_description
1 polymer ?
#
loop_
_entity_poly.entity_id
_entity_poly.type
_entity_poly.pdbx_seq_one_letter_code
_entity_poly.pdbx_strand_id
1 'polypeptide(L)'
;MTEYINGVKSGAGGDSGEGHITILTHSADSVTAGTWAVSAGSYGLATCFGNNGSQNDALIYKVYLAKGTYKVKAIGKTSNSSGIVTLSLDGGTTPLTTIDMYSNPDVNNAIVNGAASFTISSSGIVDLTTIIKAKHASSSGYYQRIGAYILYRTA
;
A
#
# COMPACT_ATOMS: atom_id res chain seq x y z
N MET A 1 22.34 -19.77 18.73
CA MET A 1 22.94 -19.20 19.96
C MET A 1 22.88 -17.70 19.78
N THR A 2 22.06 -16.99 20.58
CA THR A 2 21.89 -15.54 20.44
C THR A 2 22.97 -14.86 21.27
N GLU A 3 23.92 -14.20 20.63
CA GLU A 3 24.91 -13.39 21.34
C GLU A 3 24.35 -12.02 21.69
N TYR A 4 24.72 -11.52 22.87
CA TYR A 4 24.40 -10.18 23.34
C TYR A 4 25.73 -9.46 23.58
N ILE A 5 25.87 -8.27 23.02
CA ILE A 5 27.01 -7.38 23.30
C ILE A 5 26.45 -6.16 24.02
N ASN A 6 26.93 -5.90 25.24
CA ASN A 6 26.51 -4.76 26.08
C ASN A 6 24.99 -4.69 26.36
N GLY A 7 24.32 -5.84 26.53
CA GLY A 7 22.89 -5.89 26.88
C GLY A 7 21.94 -5.49 25.75
N VAL A 8 22.47 -5.12 24.59
CA VAL A 8 21.69 -4.94 23.36
C VAL A 8 21.77 -6.26 22.59
N LYS A 9 20.62 -6.81 22.21
CA LYS A 9 20.58 -7.92 21.26
C LYS A 9 21.30 -7.42 20.01
N SER A 10 22.47 -7.96 19.69
CA SER A 10 23.05 -7.70 18.38
C SER A 10 22.05 -8.32 17.41
N GLY A 11 21.24 -7.47 16.77
CA GLY A 11 20.53 -7.89 15.59
C GLY A 11 21.63 -8.37 14.66
N ALA A 12 21.68 -9.67 14.37
CA ALA A 12 22.36 -10.15 13.18
C ALA A 12 21.98 -9.15 12.09
N GLY A 13 22.98 -8.45 11.53
CA GLY A 13 22.74 -7.33 10.63
C GLY A 13 21.70 -7.77 9.62
N GLY A 14 20.52 -7.17 9.70
CA GLY A 14 19.37 -7.71 9.01
C GLY A 14 19.65 -7.84 7.53
N ASP A 15 19.16 -8.91 6.91
CA ASP A 15 19.24 -9.04 5.45
C ASP A 15 18.69 -7.76 4.80
N SER A 16 19.22 -7.40 3.64
CA SER A 16 18.74 -6.22 2.90
C SER A 16 17.22 -6.31 2.71
N GLY A 17 16.47 -5.34 3.25
CA GLY A 17 15.00 -5.32 3.19
C GLY A 17 14.28 -5.92 4.41
N GLU A 18 14.98 -6.15 5.52
CA GLU A 18 14.32 -6.43 6.81
C GLU A 18 13.50 -5.24 7.33
N GLY A 19 12.39 -5.54 8.00
CA GLY A 19 11.47 -4.55 8.57
C GLY A 19 10.32 -4.20 7.62
N HIS A 20 10.21 -2.92 7.27
CA HIS A 20 9.11 -2.42 6.44
C HIS A 20 9.55 -1.37 5.43
N ILE A 21 8.80 -1.30 4.33
CA ILE A 21 8.92 -0.28 3.31
C ILE A 21 7.68 0.61 3.39
N THR A 22 7.89 1.92 3.56
CA THR A 22 6.81 2.91 3.50
C THR A 22 6.84 3.59 2.15
N ILE A 23 5.74 3.49 1.42
CA ILE A 23 5.54 4.11 0.11
C ILE A 23 4.54 5.24 0.30
N LEU A 24 4.99 6.48 0.14
CA LEU A 24 4.10 7.63 0.13
C LEU A 24 3.34 7.64 -1.20
N THR A 25 2.03 7.83 -1.16
CA THR A 25 1.22 7.70 -2.39
C THR A 25 1.52 8.75 -3.45
N HIS A 26 2.04 9.91 -3.05
CA HIS A 26 2.49 10.95 -3.98
C HIS A 26 3.89 10.70 -4.57
N SER A 27 4.59 9.62 -4.17
CA SER A 27 5.90 9.24 -4.74
C SER A 27 5.78 8.24 -5.89
N ALA A 28 4.65 8.24 -6.60
CA ALA A 28 4.45 7.39 -7.77
C ALA A 28 5.46 7.75 -8.88
N ASP A 29 6.01 6.75 -9.54
CA ASP A 29 6.87 6.91 -10.72
C ASP A 29 6.05 7.36 -11.93
N SER A 30 4.84 6.80 -12.05
CA SER A 30 3.87 7.22 -13.06
C SER A 30 2.42 7.03 -12.61
N VAL A 31 1.55 7.85 -13.21
CA VAL A 31 0.09 7.73 -13.11
C VAL A 31 -0.38 7.21 -14.47
N THR A 32 -0.59 5.91 -14.58
CA THR A 32 -0.92 5.24 -15.86
C THR A 32 -2.40 5.35 -16.22
N ALA A 33 -3.26 5.61 -15.25
CA ALA A 33 -4.66 5.92 -15.44
C ALA A 33 -5.21 6.72 -14.25
N GLY A 34 -5.96 7.78 -14.55
CA GLY A 34 -6.83 8.41 -13.55
C GLY A 34 -6.57 9.86 -13.24
N THR A 35 -7.24 10.33 -12.20
CA THR A 35 -7.30 11.75 -11.82
C THR A 35 -6.60 12.01 -10.49
N TRP A 36 -5.50 11.30 -10.25
CA TRP A 36 -4.81 11.36 -8.98
C TRP A 36 -4.18 12.74 -8.76
N ALA A 37 -4.52 13.35 -7.63
CA ALA A 37 -3.99 14.66 -7.25
C ALA A 37 -3.72 14.71 -5.75
N VAL A 38 -2.80 15.59 -5.37
CA VAL A 38 -2.56 15.92 -3.96
C VAL A 38 -3.80 16.66 -3.45
N SER A 39 -4.46 16.08 -2.45
CA SER A 39 -5.53 16.76 -1.74
C SER A 39 -5.00 17.18 -0.37
N ALA A 40 -5.13 18.48 -0.07
CA ALA A 40 -4.98 18.95 1.29
C ALA A 40 -6.10 18.35 2.15
N GLY A 41 -5.77 17.86 3.34
CA GLY A 41 -6.74 17.34 4.30
C GLY A 41 -6.07 16.90 5.59
N SER A 42 -6.85 16.77 6.66
CA SER A 42 -6.39 16.42 8.00
C SER A 42 -6.05 14.93 8.13
N TYR A 43 -5.04 14.48 7.38
CA TYR A 43 -4.54 13.11 7.43
C TYR A 43 -3.17 13.04 8.11
N GLY A 44 -2.81 11.91 8.70
CA GLY A 44 -1.63 11.73 9.57
C GLY A 44 -0.29 11.96 8.89
N LEU A 45 -0.26 12.13 7.56
CA LEU A 45 0.90 12.46 6.75
C LEU A 45 0.80 13.85 6.07
N ALA A 46 -0.09 14.73 6.57
CA ALA A 46 -0.38 16.10 6.09
C ALA A 46 -0.87 16.23 4.63
N THR A 47 -0.71 15.19 3.81
CA THR A 47 -1.22 15.10 2.44
C THR A 47 -1.75 13.69 2.19
N CYS A 48 -2.87 13.58 1.46
CA CYS A 48 -3.27 12.32 0.85
C CYS A 48 -3.27 12.48 -0.67
N PHE A 49 -2.94 11.41 -1.37
CA PHE A 49 -3.15 11.32 -2.80
C PHE A 49 -4.48 10.61 -3.03
N GLY A 50 -5.33 11.21 -3.85
CA GLY A 50 -6.67 10.66 -4.09
C GLY A 50 -7.13 10.89 -5.52
N ASN A 51 -8.14 10.13 -5.91
CA ASN A 51 -8.76 10.21 -7.23
C ASN A 51 -10.19 10.74 -7.18
N ASN A 52 -10.83 10.88 -8.34
CA ASN A 52 -12.19 11.39 -8.50
C ASN A 52 -13.27 10.29 -8.52
N GLY A 53 -12.93 9.05 -8.12
CA GLY A 53 -13.87 7.94 -8.08
C GLY A 53 -13.99 7.13 -9.38
N SER A 54 -13.04 7.28 -10.31
CA SER A 54 -12.98 6.48 -11.54
C SER A 54 -12.49 5.05 -11.27
N GLN A 55 -13.11 4.07 -11.95
CA GLN A 55 -12.68 2.68 -11.91
C GLN A 55 -11.40 2.49 -12.75
N ASN A 56 -10.53 1.58 -12.33
CA ASN A 56 -9.25 1.25 -12.96
C ASN A 56 -8.17 2.35 -12.88
N ASP A 57 -8.43 3.41 -12.12
CA ASP A 57 -7.40 4.37 -11.73
C ASP A 57 -6.23 3.67 -11.04
N ALA A 58 -5.01 4.00 -11.45
CA ALA A 58 -3.80 3.27 -11.09
C ALA A 58 -2.60 4.18 -10.83
N LEU A 59 -1.75 3.76 -9.90
CA LEU A 59 -0.45 4.33 -9.61
C LEU A 59 0.61 3.24 -9.72
N ILE A 60 1.74 3.56 -10.33
CA ILE A 60 2.89 2.65 -10.45
C ILE A 60 4.06 3.24 -9.66
N TYR A 61 4.71 2.39 -8.89
CA TYR A 61 5.89 2.71 -8.08
C TYR A 61 7.04 1.79 -8.48
N LYS A 62 8.24 2.36 -8.58
CA LYS A 62 9.48 1.57 -8.66
C LYS A 62 10.00 1.33 -7.25
N VAL A 63 9.92 0.08 -6.79
CA VAL A 63 10.24 -0.28 -5.41
C VAL A 63 11.20 -1.45 -5.40
N TYR A 64 12.29 -1.34 -4.64
CA TYR A 64 13.12 -2.50 -4.35
C TYR A 64 12.41 -3.38 -3.32
N LEU A 65 12.10 -4.62 -3.69
CA LEU A 65 11.60 -5.64 -2.77
C LEU A 65 12.63 -6.75 -2.67
N ALA A 66 12.98 -7.14 -1.45
CA ALA A 66 13.78 -8.33 -1.22
C ALA A 66 12.91 -9.59 -1.38
N LYS A 67 13.54 -10.73 -1.69
CA LYS A 67 12.86 -12.02 -1.62
C LYS A 67 12.27 -12.22 -0.22
N GLY A 68 11.01 -12.62 -0.15
CA GLY A 68 10.35 -12.82 1.13
C GLY A 68 8.83 -12.80 1.05
N THR A 69 8.19 -13.04 2.18
CA THR A 69 6.74 -12.91 2.35
C THR A 69 6.41 -11.58 2.97
N TYR A 70 5.41 -10.90 2.43
CA TYR A 70 5.02 -9.56 2.84
C TYR A 70 3.56 -9.50 3.26
N LYS A 71 3.26 -8.62 4.21
CA LYS A 71 1.91 -8.12 4.51
C LYS A 71 1.84 -6.63 4.19
N VAL A 72 0.71 -6.15 3.70
CA VAL A 72 0.51 -4.72 3.43
C VAL A 72 -0.46 -4.09 4.42
N LYS A 73 -0.22 -2.82 4.73
CA LYS A 73 -1.18 -1.91 5.35
C LYS A 73 -1.31 -0.65 4.50
N ALA A 74 -2.47 -0.02 4.52
CA ALA A 74 -2.66 1.33 4.02
C ALA A 74 -3.05 2.25 5.18
N ILE A 75 -2.56 3.49 5.15
CA ILE A 75 -3.06 4.56 6.01
C ILE A 75 -3.76 5.61 5.14
N GLY A 76 -5.00 5.97 5.48
CA GLY A 76 -5.79 6.89 4.68
C GLY A 76 -7.17 7.18 5.25
N LYS A 77 -8.07 7.62 4.37
CA LYS A 77 -9.50 7.78 4.68
C LYS A 77 -10.27 6.57 4.16
N THR A 78 -11.04 5.91 5.03
CA THR A 78 -12.10 5.00 4.60
C THR A 78 -13.41 5.78 4.46
N SER A 79 -14.26 5.39 3.51
CA SER A 79 -15.53 6.08 3.28
C SER A 79 -16.59 5.17 2.68
N ASN A 80 -17.85 5.60 2.72
CA ASN A 80 -18.95 4.86 2.10
C ASN A 80 -18.94 4.91 0.56
N SER A 81 -17.98 5.64 -0.02
CA SER A 81 -17.77 5.80 -1.46
C SER A 81 -16.44 5.24 -1.94
N SER A 82 -15.66 4.66 -1.02
CA SER A 82 -14.31 4.18 -1.34
C SER A 82 -14.33 2.86 -2.10
N GLY A 83 -13.36 2.70 -3.00
CA GLY A 83 -13.15 1.44 -3.73
C GLY A 83 -12.30 0.43 -2.96
N ILE A 84 -12.01 -0.69 -3.62
CA ILE A 84 -11.03 -1.70 -3.17
C ILE A 84 -9.75 -1.49 -3.97
N VAL A 85 -8.65 -1.24 -3.27
CA VAL A 85 -7.32 -1.16 -3.88
C VAL A 85 -6.78 -2.55 -4.10
N THR A 86 -6.34 -2.85 -5.32
CA THR A 86 -5.59 -4.07 -5.65
C THR A 86 -4.12 -3.72 -5.78
N LEU A 87 -3.25 -4.37 -4.99
CA LEU A 87 -1.81 -4.34 -5.18
C LEU A 87 -1.42 -5.45 -6.16
N SER A 88 -0.50 -5.14 -7.06
CA SER A 88 -0.08 -6.05 -8.14
C SER A 88 1.35 -5.78 -8.57
N LEU A 89 2.02 -6.77 -9.17
CA LEU A 89 3.29 -6.63 -9.87
C LEU A 89 3.08 -6.53 -11.39
N ASP A 90 4.17 -6.28 -12.10
CA ASP A 90 4.28 -6.33 -13.55
C ASP A 90 3.26 -5.39 -14.25
N GLY A 91 3.14 -4.17 -13.73
CA GLY A 91 2.23 -3.16 -14.31
C GLY A 91 0.75 -3.46 -14.12
N GLY A 92 0.38 -4.35 -13.18
CA GLY A 92 -1.02 -4.61 -12.84
C GLY A 92 -1.56 -6.00 -13.21
N THR A 93 -0.71 -6.84 -13.80
CA THR A 93 -1.10 -8.17 -14.31
C THR A 93 -1.06 -9.25 -13.25
N THR A 94 -0.18 -9.13 -12.25
CA THR A 94 0.02 -10.15 -11.21
C THR A 94 -0.55 -9.64 -9.88
N PRO A 95 -1.84 -9.91 -9.54
CA PRO A 95 -2.44 -9.44 -8.30
C PRO A 95 -1.78 -10.12 -7.09
N LEU A 96 -1.45 -9.31 -6.08
CA LEU A 96 -0.81 -9.76 -4.84
C LEU A 96 -1.81 -9.85 -3.69
N THR A 97 -2.59 -8.78 -3.49
CA THR A 97 -3.52 -8.63 -2.37
C THR A 97 -4.47 -7.46 -2.62
N THR A 98 -5.55 -7.38 -1.84
CA THR A 98 -6.53 -6.30 -1.91
C THR A 98 -6.69 -5.61 -0.56
N ILE A 99 -7.03 -4.33 -0.58
CA ILE A 99 -7.30 -3.51 0.61
C ILE A 99 -8.66 -2.86 0.40
N ASP A 100 -9.64 -3.24 1.22
CA ASP A 100 -10.98 -2.66 1.17
C ASP A 100 -11.02 -1.37 1.99
N MET A 101 -11.16 -0.24 1.30
CA MET A 101 -11.18 1.08 1.93
C MET A 101 -12.59 1.56 2.27
N TYR A 102 -13.60 0.68 2.16
CA TYR A 102 -14.98 0.99 2.52
C TYR A 102 -15.16 1.05 4.05
N SER A 103 -15.86 2.08 4.51
CA SER A 103 -16.45 2.13 5.86
C SER A 103 -17.69 3.01 5.87
N ASN A 104 -18.60 2.76 6.82
CA ASN A 104 -19.70 3.68 7.10
C ASN A 104 -19.90 3.72 8.63
N PRO A 105 -19.58 4.83 9.30
CA PRO A 105 -19.23 6.15 8.77
C PRO A 105 -17.80 6.24 8.18
N ASP A 106 -17.49 7.39 7.58
CA ASP A 106 -16.14 7.75 7.13
C ASP A 106 -15.16 7.83 8.30
N VAL A 107 -13.94 7.32 8.11
CA VAL A 107 -12.87 7.38 9.11
C VAL A 107 -11.60 7.96 8.49
N ASN A 108 -11.11 9.06 9.06
CA ASN A 108 -9.80 9.62 8.68
C ASN A 108 -8.70 8.89 9.46
N ASN A 109 -7.51 8.76 8.85
CA ASN A 109 -6.34 8.10 9.47
C ASN A 109 -6.58 6.62 9.83
N ALA A 110 -7.49 5.97 9.10
CA ALA A 110 -7.72 4.55 9.22
C ALA A 110 -6.48 3.78 8.76
N ILE A 111 -6.10 2.76 9.53
CA ILE A 111 -5.09 1.78 9.17
C ILE A 111 -5.84 0.51 8.73
N VAL A 112 -5.72 0.17 7.46
CA VAL A 112 -6.41 -0.98 6.86
C VAL A 112 -5.38 -2.01 6.41
N ASN A 113 -5.57 -3.28 6.78
CA ASN A 113 -4.68 -4.37 6.37
C ASN A 113 -5.11 -4.94 5.02
N GLY A 114 -4.15 -5.42 4.23
CA GLY A 114 -4.45 -6.24 3.05
C GLY A 114 -5.07 -7.58 3.43
N ALA A 115 -5.88 -8.12 2.52
CA ALA A 115 -6.62 -9.36 2.72
C ALA A 115 -5.73 -10.59 2.87
N ALA A 116 -4.57 -10.60 2.20
CA ALA A 116 -3.62 -11.71 2.22
C ALA A 116 -2.17 -11.23 2.25
N SER A 117 -1.28 -12.09 2.74
CA SER A 117 0.16 -11.97 2.51
C SER A 117 0.53 -12.43 1.09
N PHE A 118 1.64 -11.93 0.57
CA PHE A 118 2.15 -12.31 -0.76
C PHE A 118 3.65 -12.57 -0.72
N THR A 119 4.16 -13.37 -1.66
CA THR A 119 5.57 -13.75 -1.72
C THR A 119 6.27 -13.09 -2.91
N ILE A 120 7.42 -12.51 -2.66
CA ILE A 120 8.38 -12.05 -3.65
C ILE A 120 9.44 -13.13 -3.82
N SER A 121 9.53 -13.70 -5.01
CA SER A 121 10.37 -14.88 -5.30
C SER A 121 11.84 -14.52 -5.54
N SER A 122 12.13 -13.29 -5.96
CA SER A 122 13.46 -12.78 -6.25
C SER A 122 13.60 -11.33 -5.79
N SER A 123 14.78 -10.98 -5.26
CA SER A 123 15.07 -9.60 -4.84
C SER A 123 15.31 -8.71 -6.07
N GLY A 124 14.76 -7.50 -6.08
CA GLY A 124 14.99 -6.56 -7.16
C GLY A 124 14.06 -5.35 -7.13
N ILE A 125 14.30 -4.41 -8.03
CA ILE A 125 13.35 -3.32 -8.31
C ILE A 125 12.19 -3.91 -9.12
N VAL A 126 10.97 -3.70 -8.64
CA VAL A 126 9.74 -4.12 -9.30
C VAL A 126 8.82 -2.92 -9.55
N ASP A 127 7.97 -3.04 -10.56
CA ASP A 127 6.84 -2.12 -10.78
C ASP A 127 5.66 -2.56 -9.92
N LEU A 128 5.55 -2.00 -8.72
CA LEU A 128 4.41 -2.22 -7.84
C LEU A 128 3.26 -1.30 -8.27
N THR A 129 2.14 -1.90 -8.63
CA THR A 129 0.94 -1.18 -9.11
C THR A 129 -0.16 -1.24 -8.06
N THR A 130 -0.74 -0.09 -7.72
CA THR A 130 -2.01 -0.02 -6.99
C THR A 130 -3.12 0.43 -7.92
N ILE A 131 -4.17 -0.38 -8.06
CA ILE A 131 -5.27 -0.14 -9.00
C ILE A 131 -6.64 -0.40 -8.37
N ILE A 132 -7.63 0.42 -8.71
CA ILE A 132 -8.97 0.36 -8.12
C ILE A 132 -9.92 -0.39 -9.08
N LYS A 133 -9.82 -1.73 -9.13
CA LYS A 133 -10.61 -2.58 -10.04
C LYS A 133 -12.05 -2.83 -9.55
N ALA A 134 -12.25 -2.83 -8.24
CA ALA A 134 -13.50 -3.22 -7.60
C ALA A 134 -13.89 -2.22 -6.50
N LYS A 135 -15.10 -2.38 -5.97
CA LYS A 135 -15.60 -1.67 -4.79
C LYS A 135 -16.39 -2.63 -3.91
N HIS A 136 -16.47 -2.33 -2.62
CA HIS A 136 -17.39 -3.04 -1.72
C HIS A 136 -18.83 -2.93 -2.25
N ALA A 137 -19.66 -3.95 -2.03
CA ALA A 137 -21.03 -3.99 -2.56
C ALA A 137 -21.85 -2.77 -2.13
N SER A 138 -21.70 -2.36 -0.87
CA SER A 138 -22.37 -1.19 -0.28
C SER A 138 -21.70 0.15 -0.60
N SER A 139 -20.55 0.16 -1.29
CA SER A 139 -19.87 1.40 -1.64
C SER A 139 -20.57 2.10 -2.81
N SER A 140 -20.68 3.42 -2.75
CA SER A 140 -21.28 4.23 -3.83
C SER A 140 -20.30 4.55 -4.97
N GLY A 141 -19.00 4.27 -4.83
CA GLY A 141 -18.00 4.65 -5.84
C GLY A 141 -16.67 3.92 -5.73
N TYR A 142 -15.67 4.46 -6.43
CA TYR A 142 -14.30 3.94 -6.48
C TYR A 142 -13.29 4.97 -5.94
N TYR A 143 -13.73 5.84 -5.03
CA TYR A 143 -12.88 6.90 -4.50
C TYR A 143 -11.74 6.32 -3.67
N GLN A 144 -10.59 6.97 -3.70
CA GLN A 144 -9.47 6.68 -2.81
C GLN A 144 -8.87 7.96 -2.26
N ARG A 145 -8.44 7.88 -1.00
CA ARG A 145 -7.65 8.90 -0.33
C ARG A 145 -6.67 8.21 0.60
N ILE A 146 -5.47 7.95 0.10
CA ILE A 146 -4.46 7.17 0.80
C ILE A 146 -3.23 8.05 0.99
N GLY A 147 -2.65 8.02 2.19
CA GLY A 147 -1.42 8.71 2.50
C GLY A 147 -0.19 7.85 2.24
N ALA A 148 -0.23 6.59 2.67
CA ALA A 148 0.87 5.66 2.44
C ALA A 148 0.44 4.19 2.41
N TYR A 149 1.25 3.38 1.73
CA TYR A 149 1.26 1.93 1.87
C TYR A 149 2.49 1.51 2.68
N ILE A 150 2.32 0.53 3.56
CA ILE A 150 3.39 -0.03 4.37
C ILE A 150 3.47 -1.53 4.10
N LEU A 151 4.59 -1.97 3.52
CA LEU A 151 4.86 -3.38 3.24
C LEU A 151 5.80 -3.92 4.32
N TYR A 152 5.31 -4.84 5.15
CA TYR A 152 6.08 -5.50 6.20
C TYR A 152 6.57 -6.86 5.71
N ARG A 153 7.89 -7.07 5.69
CA ARG A 153 8.47 -8.39 5.42
C ARG A 153 8.34 -9.25 6.67
N THR A 154 7.74 -10.43 6.53
CA THR A 154 7.46 -11.35 7.66
C THR A 154 8.28 -12.64 7.62
N ALA A 155 8.92 -12.96 6.48
CA ALA A 155 9.83 -14.08 6.29
C ALA A 155 10.71 -13.84 5.05
#